data_AF-A0A6P0WLV0-F1
#
_entry.id   AF-A0A6P0WLV0-F1
#
_cell.length_a   1.000
_cell.length_b   1.000
_cell.length_c   1.000
_cell.angle_alpha   90.00
_cell.angle_beta   90.00
_cell.angle_gamma   90.00
#
_symmetry.space_group_name_H-M   'P 1'
#
loop_
_entity.id
_entity.type
_entity.pdbx_description
1 polymer ?
#
loop_
_entity_poly.entity_id
_entity_poly.type
_entity_poly.pdbx_seq_one_letter_code
_entity_poly.pdbx_strand_id
1 'polypeptide(L)'
;MNFSLGIDFGTSGARAMVIDAQRTIQAQTQYPWEPSSTKNLAASWQQALFGLIEQIPQEIRRGIKAIAIDGTSSTVLLCDRWGKPVAEPLLYHDARGLVVREKLAAIAPNNQVVLSATSSLAKLLWWESTQTTAKDHYFLHQADWLAFLLHGKLGMSDYHNALKLGYDPQQLCYPSWMEQLLVKPILPQVLAPGTPVREVTAEIACRLGLQRHCVVCAGTTDSIAAFLASGAQQSGEAVTSLGSTLVLKLLSRHRVDDARYGIYSHRLGDGWLTGGASNTGGAVLRHFFTDTELAILSNQIDPNQESPLDYYPLLGVGDRFPVNDPYLEPKLEPRPPEAVAFLHGLLEGMARIEALGYQLLQQLGATPLTQVYTAGGGAKNPTWTAIRERHLQVPILPPKHAEAAYGTAILALENWELGIEN
;
A
#
# COMPACT_ATOMS: atom_id res chain seq x y z
N MET A 1 -23.80 -9.37 18.35
CA MET A 1 -23.25 -9.34 16.99
C MET A 1 -21.76 -9.10 17.11
N ASN A 2 -20.95 -9.82 16.34
CA ASN A 2 -19.50 -9.68 16.33
C ASN A 2 -19.10 -8.95 15.05
N PHE A 3 -18.44 -7.80 15.20
CA PHE A 3 -18.00 -6.98 14.09
C PHE A 3 -16.49 -6.80 14.12
N SER A 4 -15.91 -6.58 12.94
CA SER A 4 -14.52 -6.18 12.77
C SER A 4 -14.46 -4.82 12.10
N LEU A 5 -13.54 -3.97 12.56
CA LEU A 5 -13.32 -2.63 12.04
C LEU A 5 -11.96 -2.54 11.36
N GLY A 6 -11.95 -2.15 10.09
CA GLY A 6 -10.75 -1.75 9.38
C GLY A 6 -10.71 -0.24 9.20
N ILE A 7 -9.53 0.35 9.40
CA ILE A 7 -9.32 1.80 9.23
C ILE A 7 -8.13 2.01 8.29
N ASP A 8 -8.37 2.71 7.18
CA ASP A 8 -7.38 3.10 6.17
C ASP A 8 -6.97 4.54 6.38
N PHE A 9 -5.66 4.79 6.51
CA PHE A 9 -5.05 6.11 6.49
C PHE A 9 -4.25 6.32 5.21
N GLY A 10 -4.96 6.65 4.13
CA GLY A 10 -4.40 6.87 2.81
C GLY A 10 -3.98 8.31 2.51
N THR A 11 -3.70 8.58 1.24
CA THR A 11 -3.11 9.84 0.78
C THR A 11 -4.10 11.00 0.65
N SER A 12 -5.40 10.74 0.51
CA SER A 12 -6.45 11.75 0.28
C SER A 12 -7.44 11.89 1.43
N GLY A 13 -7.41 10.98 2.39
CA GLY A 13 -8.27 10.96 3.56
C GLY A 13 -8.01 9.71 4.37
N ALA A 14 -8.79 9.54 5.44
CA ALA A 14 -8.93 8.27 6.13
C ALA A 14 -10.37 7.74 6.01
N ARG A 15 -10.52 6.42 6.04
CA ARG A 15 -11.81 5.73 5.92
C ARG A 15 -11.89 4.62 6.94
N ALA A 16 -13.08 4.38 7.49
CA ALA A 16 -13.33 3.26 8.37
C ALA A 16 -14.50 2.43 7.84
N MET A 17 -14.37 1.10 7.91
CA MET A 17 -15.41 0.16 7.49
C MET A 17 -15.60 -0.90 8.55
N VAL A 18 -16.86 -1.11 8.93
CA VAL A 18 -17.25 -2.18 9.86
C VAL A 18 -17.90 -3.30 9.05
N ILE A 19 -17.42 -4.53 9.26
CA ILE A 19 -17.98 -5.73 8.66
C ILE A 19 -18.44 -6.73 9.72
N ASP A 20 -19.42 -7.56 9.39
CA ASP A 20 -19.79 -8.72 10.18
C ASP A 20 -19.01 -9.99 9.81
N ALA A 21 -19.29 -11.09 10.50
CA ALA A 21 -18.67 -12.40 10.23
C ALA A 21 -18.98 -12.95 8.84
N GLN A 22 -20.05 -12.47 8.19
CA GLN A 22 -20.41 -12.79 6.81
C GLN A 22 -19.74 -11.84 5.80
N ARG A 23 -18.82 -10.98 6.27
CA ARG A 23 -18.11 -9.96 5.49
C ARG A 23 -19.03 -8.92 4.85
N THR A 24 -20.24 -8.75 5.39
CA THR A 24 -21.20 -7.72 4.95
C THR A 24 -20.89 -6.41 5.66
N ILE A 25 -20.92 -5.32 4.92
CA ILE A 25 -20.65 -3.97 5.43
C ILE A 25 -21.82 -3.50 6.29
N GLN A 26 -21.52 -3.14 7.54
CA GLN A 26 -22.49 -2.66 8.53
C GLN A 26 -22.41 -1.15 8.75
N ALA A 27 -21.22 -0.56 8.57
CA ALA A 27 -21.03 0.89 8.63
C ALA A 27 -19.82 1.33 7.79
N GLN A 28 -19.86 2.57 7.31
CA GLN A 28 -18.77 3.23 6.61
C GLN A 28 -18.67 4.68 7.09
N THR A 29 -17.47 5.15 7.37
CA THR A 29 -17.22 6.55 7.72
C THR A 29 -15.98 7.04 6.98
N GLN A 30 -15.90 8.35 6.74
CA GLN A 30 -14.79 8.96 6.01
C GLN A 30 -14.37 10.29 6.65
N TYR A 31 -13.09 10.60 6.53
CA TYR A 31 -12.49 11.84 6.99
C TYR A 31 -11.55 12.36 5.88
N PRO A 32 -11.99 13.33 5.05
CA PRO A 32 -11.14 13.89 4.00
C PRO A 32 -10.01 14.73 4.60
N TRP A 33 -8.84 14.74 3.95
CA TRP A 33 -7.77 15.66 4.32
C TRP A 33 -8.07 17.07 3.84
N GLU A 34 -7.95 18.06 4.73
CA GLU A 34 -8.05 19.47 4.37
C GLU A 34 -6.78 19.93 3.61
N PRO A 35 -6.90 20.59 2.44
CA PRO A 35 -5.76 20.97 1.59
C PRO A 35 -4.68 21.82 2.26
N SER A 36 -4.99 22.46 3.39
CA SER A 36 -4.12 23.41 4.12
C SER A 36 -3.57 22.87 5.46
N SER A 37 -3.95 21.65 5.86
CA SER A 37 -3.56 21.06 7.15
C SER A 37 -2.21 20.34 7.07
N THR A 38 -1.11 21.06 6.84
CA THR A 38 0.25 20.50 6.98
C THR A 38 0.85 20.71 8.36
N LYS A 39 0.30 21.65 9.15
CA LYS A 39 0.77 21.89 10.52
C LYS A 39 0.26 20.81 11.46
N ASN A 40 1.19 20.08 12.09
CA ASN A 40 0.93 19.06 13.11
C ASN A 40 0.18 17.82 12.60
N LEU A 41 0.72 17.18 11.54
CA LEU A 41 0.18 15.96 10.91
C LEU A 41 -0.29 14.89 11.90
N ALA A 42 0.51 14.60 12.93
CA ALA A 42 0.16 13.58 13.93
C ALA A 42 -1.13 13.93 14.68
N ALA A 43 -1.32 15.19 15.07
CA ALA A 43 -2.57 15.62 15.71
C ALA A 43 -3.78 15.48 14.77
N SER A 44 -3.63 15.82 13.49
CA SER A 44 -4.68 15.64 12.48
C SER A 44 -5.03 14.17 12.29
N TRP A 45 -4.04 13.27 12.25
CA TRP A 45 -4.30 11.82 12.17
C TRP A 45 -5.00 11.28 13.42
N GLN A 46 -4.60 11.71 14.61
CA GLN A 46 -5.27 11.35 15.85
C GLN A 46 -6.72 11.83 15.88
N GLN A 47 -6.98 13.07 15.45
CA GLN A 47 -8.34 13.61 15.36
C GLN A 47 -9.19 12.81 14.36
N ALA A 48 -8.63 12.47 13.20
CA ALA A 48 -9.30 11.67 12.19
C ALA A 48 -9.60 10.25 12.70
N LEU A 49 -8.66 9.60 13.40
CA LEU A 49 -8.85 8.27 13.98
C LEU A 49 -10.05 8.24 14.92
N PHE A 50 -10.08 9.17 15.88
CA PHE A 50 -11.17 9.22 16.85
C PHE A 50 -12.48 9.66 16.21
N GLY A 51 -12.44 10.65 15.32
CA GLY A 51 -13.61 11.13 14.59
C GLY A 51 -14.25 10.07 13.70
N LEU A 52 -13.47 9.24 13.02
CA LEU A 52 -13.96 8.12 12.20
C LEU A 52 -14.70 7.09 13.05
N ILE A 53 -14.14 6.73 14.21
CA ILE A 53 -14.74 5.76 15.12
C ILE A 53 -16.00 6.35 15.76
N GLU A 54 -15.96 7.59 16.22
CA GLU A 54 -17.11 8.28 16.85
C GLU A 54 -18.33 8.40 15.92
N GLN A 55 -18.09 8.55 14.60
CA GLN A 55 -19.13 8.57 13.57
C GLN A 55 -19.84 7.22 13.36
N ILE A 56 -19.25 6.10 13.79
CA ILE A 56 -19.89 4.78 13.72
C ILE A 56 -21.04 4.74 14.75
N PRO A 57 -22.24 4.26 14.37
CA PRO A 57 -23.35 4.14 15.31
C PRO A 57 -22.98 3.36 16.58
N GLN A 58 -23.45 3.82 17.74
CA GLN A 58 -22.99 3.32 19.05
C GLN A 58 -23.29 1.83 19.25
N GLU A 59 -24.43 1.37 18.75
CA GLU A 59 -24.86 -0.03 18.76
C GLU A 59 -23.91 -0.92 17.94
N ILE A 60 -23.37 -0.41 16.84
CA ILE A 60 -22.38 -1.09 16.02
C ILE A 60 -21.03 -1.08 16.76
N ARG A 61 -20.60 0.07 17.30
CA ARG A 61 -19.35 0.17 18.07
C ARG A 61 -19.26 -0.81 19.23
N ARG A 62 -20.36 -1.04 19.94
CA ARG A 62 -20.45 -2.03 21.04
C ARG A 62 -20.31 -3.48 20.56
N GLY A 63 -20.52 -3.76 19.28
CA GLY A 63 -20.33 -5.08 18.66
C GLY A 63 -18.93 -5.31 18.09
N ILE A 64 -18.07 -4.28 18.00
CA ILE A 64 -16.71 -4.41 17.46
C ILE A 64 -15.86 -5.26 18.42
N LYS A 65 -15.29 -6.34 17.89
CA LYS A 65 -14.40 -7.27 18.60
C LYS A 65 -12.93 -7.07 18.23
N ALA A 66 -12.66 -6.70 17.00
CA ALA A 66 -11.32 -6.50 16.49
C ALA A 66 -11.20 -5.23 15.65
N ILE A 67 -10.06 -4.56 15.76
CA ILE A 67 -9.68 -3.39 14.97
C ILE A 67 -8.33 -3.67 14.31
N ALA A 68 -8.19 -3.41 13.02
CA ALA A 68 -6.90 -3.28 12.37
C ALA A 68 -6.80 -1.93 11.65
N ILE A 69 -5.58 -1.45 11.46
CA ILE A 69 -5.29 -0.18 10.82
C ILE A 69 -4.27 -0.40 9.72
N ASP A 70 -4.54 0.13 8.54
CA ASP A 70 -3.54 0.28 7.49
C ASP A 70 -3.14 1.75 7.34
N GLY A 71 -1.95 1.96 6.79
CA GLY A 71 -1.44 3.29 6.54
C GLY A 71 -0.51 3.33 5.33
N THR A 72 -0.16 4.54 4.92
CA THR A 72 0.77 4.74 3.80
C THR A 72 2.15 4.16 4.09
N SER A 73 2.64 3.30 3.19
CA SER A 73 3.93 2.62 3.35
C SER A 73 5.09 3.61 3.53
N SER A 74 5.94 3.35 4.53
CA SER A 74 7.10 4.21 4.85
C SER A 74 6.75 5.65 5.30
N THR A 75 5.50 5.94 5.67
CA THR A 75 5.22 7.10 6.53
C THR A 75 5.58 6.74 7.96
N VAL A 76 6.48 7.52 8.56
CA VAL A 76 7.16 7.14 9.80
C VAL A 76 7.16 8.28 10.82
N LEU A 77 7.20 7.90 12.09
CA LEU A 77 7.26 8.77 13.25
C LEU A 77 8.41 8.35 14.16
N LEU A 78 9.01 9.35 14.81
CA LEU A 78 9.91 9.14 15.93
C LEU A 78 9.21 9.65 17.18
N CYS A 79 9.02 8.79 18.18
CA CYS A 79 8.26 9.09 19.38
C CYS A 79 9.11 8.90 20.64
N ASP A 80 8.76 9.61 21.71
CA ASP A 80 9.31 9.33 23.05
C ASP A 80 8.64 8.09 23.69
N ARG A 81 9.03 7.79 24.93
CA ARG A 81 8.48 6.67 25.73
C ARG A 81 6.99 6.78 26.07
N TRP A 82 6.36 7.92 25.82
CA TRP A 82 4.92 8.14 26.00
C TRP A 82 4.18 8.15 24.66
N GLY A 83 4.87 7.91 23.54
CA GLY A 83 4.29 7.87 22.21
C GLY A 83 4.05 9.26 21.61
N LYS A 84 4.59 10.32 22.23
CA LYS A 84 4.50 11.67 21.68
C LYS A 84 5.56 11.83 20.58
N PRO A 85 5.19 12.28 19.36
CA PRO A 85 6.17 12.58 18.32
C PRO A 85 7.20 13.61 18.80
N VAL A 86 8.48 13.28 18.67
CA VAL A 86 9.62 14.16 19.00
C VAL A 86 10.22 14.85 17.79
N ALA A 87 9.72 14.51 16.60
CA ALA A 87 10.09 15.09 15.32
C ALA A 87 8.88 15.13 14.39
N GLU A 88 8.96 15.95 13.34
CA GLU A 88 7.93 15.96 12.30
C GLU A 88 7.87 14.59 11.59
N PRO A 89 6.68 13.99 11.42
CA PRO A 89 6.53 12.76 10.67
C PRO A 89 7.08 12.89 9.25
N LEU A 90 7.75 11.84 8.76
CA LEU A 90 8.25 11.79 7.38
C LEU A 90 7.28 10.96 6.53
N LEU A 91 6.66 11.59 5.54
CA LEU A 91 5.65 10.96 4.68
C LEU A 91 6.26 9.96 3.70
N TYR A 92 5.44 9.05 3.17
CA TYR A 92 5.82 8.00 2.22
C TYR A 92 6.68 8.50 1.04
N HIS A 93 6.36 9.65 0.47
CA HIS A 93 7.05 10.22 -0.70
C HIS A 93 8.28 11.07 -0.35
N ASP A 94 8.54 11.30 0.95
CA ASP A 94 9.68 12.10 1.38
C ASP A 94 11.00 11.38 1.05
N ALA A 95 11.79 12.00 0.17
CA ALA A 95 13.02 11.46 -0.39
C ALA A 95 14.29 12.01 0.28
N ARG A 96 14.20 12.68 1.43
CA ARG A 96 15.38 13.23 2.13
C ARG A 96 16.39 12.16 2.57
N GLY A 97 15.97 10.89 2.64
CA GLY A 97 16.85 9.74 2.82
C GLY A 97 17.87 9.55 1.70
N LEU A 98 17.78 10.31 0.59
CA LEU A 98 18.79 10.31 -0.47
C LEU A 98 20.20 10.63 0.06
N VAL A 99 20.32 11.53 1.04
CA VAL A 99 21.63 11.97 1.58
C VAL A 99 22.37 10.87 2.34
N VAL A 100 21.67 9.82 2.79
CA VAL A 100 22.26 8.68 3.49
C VAL A 100 22.39 7.44 2.60
N ARG A 101 22.05 7.55 1.31
CA ARG A 101 22.02 6.42 0.38
C ARG A 101 23.38 5.73 0.25
N GLU A 102 24.47 6.48 0.14
CA GLU A 102 25.82 5.91 0.02
C GLU A 102 26.23 5.15 1.29
N LYS A 103 25.97 5.74 2.46
CA LYS A 103 26.21 5.08 3.76
C LYS A 103 25.40 3.79 3.89
N LEU A 104 24.13 3.81 3.48
CA LEU A 104 23.27 2.62 3.52
C LEU A 104 23.74 1.56 2.51
N ALA A 105 24.13 1.95 1.30
CA ALA A 105 24.65 1.05 0.27
C ALA A 105 25.98 0.40 0.63
N ALA A 106 26.79 1.03 1.49
CA ALA A 106 28.02 0.45 1.99
C ALA A 106 27.81 -0.70 3.00
N ILE A 107 26.62 -0.83 3.59
CA ILE A 107 26.32 -1.75 4.69
C ILE A 107 25.25 -2.78 4.28
N ALA A 108 24.16 -2.31 3.69
CA ALA A 108 23.09 -3.19 3.24
C ALA A 108 23.56 -4.00 2.03
N PRO A 109 23.25 -5.32 1.97
CA PRO A 109 23.51 -6.13 0.80
C PRO A 109 22.92 -5.51 -0.48
N ASN A 110 23.53 -5.84 -1.62
CA ASN A 110 22.97 -5.46 -2.91
C ASN A 110 21.53 -5.97 -3.05
N ASN A 111 20.71 -5.23 -3.79
CA ASN A 111 19.31 -5.53 -4.08
C ASN A 111 18.32 -5.46 -2.90
N GLN A 112 18.72 -4.92 -1.75
CA GLN A 112 17.79 -4.72 -0.64
C GLN A 112 16.80 -3.59 -0.93
N VAL A 113 15.51 -3.83 -0.65
CA VAL A 113 14.42 -2.84 -0.83
C VAL A 113 14.62 -1.57 -0.02
N VAL A 114 15.44 -1.62 1.04
CA VAL A 114 15.82 -0.45 1.85
C VAL A 114 16.70 0.55 1.10
N LEU A 115 17.35 0.15 0.00
CA LEU A 115 18.21 0.99 -0.85
C LEU A 115 17.39 1.95 -1.73
N SER A 116 16.40 2.60 -1.12
CA SER A 116 15.57 3.64 -1.69
C SER A 116 15.61 4.87 -0.79
N ALA A 117 15.66 6.06 -1.39
CA ALA A 117 15.65 7.33 -0.67
C ALA A 117 14.40 7.53 0.21
N THR A 118 13.31 6.84 -0.12
CA THR A 118 12.01 6.93 0.57
C THR A 118 11.75 5.79 1.55
N SER A 119 12.69 4.85 1.72
CA SER A 119 12.53 3.72 2.65
C SER A 119 12.48 4.18 4.11
N SER A 120 11.77 3.44 4.96
CA SER A 120 11.71 3.70 6.41
C SER A 120 13.12 3.73 7.02
N LEU A 121 14.02 2.85 6.57
CA LEU A 121 15.40 2.81 7.06
C LEU A 121 16.21 4.05 6.65
N ALA A 122 16.09 4.50 5.41
CA ALA A 122 16.77 5.71 4.95
C ALA A 122 16.28 6.95 5.71
N LYS A 123 14.98 7.02 6.03
CA LYS A 123 14.39 8.08 6.87
C LYS A 123 14.90 8.04 8.31
N LEU A 124 15.02 6.86 8.91
CA LEU A 124 15.63 6.69 10.23
C LEU A 124 17.09 7.16 10.26
N LEU A 125 17.88 6.74 9.28
CA LEU A 125 19.29 7.15 9.17
C LEU A 125 19.44 8.65 8.89
N TRP A 126 18.50 9.25 8.15
CA TRP A 126 18.47 10.69 7.98
C TRP A 126 18.26 11.39 9.33
N TRP A 127 17.29 10.96 10.15
CA TRP A 127 17.10 11.52 11.50
C TRP A 127 18.35 11.40 12.37
N GLU A 128 19.03 10.25 12.36
CA GLU A 128 20.31 10.06 13.07
C GLU A 128 21.40 11.06 12.62
N SER A 129 21.34 11.52 11.37
CA SER A 129 22.34 12.44 10.80
C SER A 129 22.02 13.93 11.03
N THR A 130 20.75 14.29 11.21
CA THR A 130 20.30 15.70 11.21
C THR A 130 19.76 16.20 12.55
N GLN A 131 19.39 15.30 13.46
CA GLN A 131 18.76 15.66 14.74
C GLN A 131 19.15 14.69 15.85
N THR A 132 18.96 15.12 17.11
CA THR A 132 19.25 14.26 18.27
C THR A 132 18.19 13.16 18.38
N THR A 133 18.55 11.95 17.97
CA THR A 133 17.85 10.72 18.33
C THR A 133 18.36 10.20 19.66
N ALA A 134 17.50 9.55 20.44
CA ALA A 134 17.83 8.97 21.74
C ALA A 134 17.45 7.48 21.80
N LYS A 135 18.10 6.74 22.71
CA LYS A 135 17.90 5.28 22.87
C LYS A 135 16.53 4.90 23.45
N ASP A 136 15.83 5.85 24.04
CA ASP A 136 14.47 5.69 24.56
C ASP A 136 13.39 6.20 23.58
N HIS A 137 13.80 6.66 22.39
CA HIS A 137 12.87 6.95 21.31
C HIS A 137 12.43 5.66 20.62
N TYR A 138 11.18 5.62 20.18
CA TYR A 138 10.59 4.54 19.41
C TYR A 138 10.43 4.95 17.95
N PHE A 139 10.85 4.07 17.04
CA PHE A 139 10.54 4.20 15.62
C PHE A 139 9.22 3.50 15.31
N LEU A 140 8.29 4.23 14.69
CA LEU A 140 6.94 3.74 14.40
C LEU A 140 6.57 4.08 12.96
N HIS A 141 5.85 3.19 12.29
CA HIS A 141 5.11 3.55 11.08
C HIS A 141 3.78 4.21 11.45
N GLN A 142 3.13 4.84 10.46
CA GLN A 142 1.83 5.50 10.63
C GLN A 142 0.79 4.58 11.27
N ALA A 143 0.63 3.36 10.72
CA ALA A 143 -0.30 2.36 11.24
C ALA A 143 0.04 1.96 12.68
N ASP A 144 1.32 1.76 12.98
CA ASP A 144 1.81 1.41 14.33
C ASP A 144 1.44 2.48 15.36
N TRP A 145 1.68 3.77 15.04
CA TRP A 145 1.39 4.88 15.94
C TRP A 145 -0.12 5.06 16.16
N LEU A 146 -0.92 4.93 15.11
CA LEU A 146 -2.38 4.98 15.20
C LEU A 146 -2.95 3.83 16.03
N ALA A 147 -2.45 2.62 15.86
CA ALA A 147 -2.84 1.47 16.68
C ALA A 147 -2.44 1.70 18.15
N PHE A 148 -1.23 2.22 18.39
CA PHE A 148 -0.78 2.60 19.74
C PHE A 148 -1.73 3.57 20.44
N LEU A 149 -2.31 4.54 19.73
CA LEU A 149 -3.30 5.45 20.33
C LEU A 149 -4.55 4.73 20.87
N LEU A 150 -4.86 3.53 20.36
CA LEU A 150 -5.98 2.72 20.80
C LEU A 150 -5.60 1.74 21.92
N HIS A 151 -4.48 1.03 21.78
CA HIS A 151 -4.09 -0.08 22.67
C HIS A 151 -2.94 0.24 23.64
N GLY A 152 -2.27 1.39 23.48
CA GLY A 152 -1.26 1.89 24.42
C GLY A 152 0.02 1.06 24.54
N LYS A 153 0.39 0.26 23.52
CA LYS A 153 1.63 -0.55 23.51
C LYS A 153 2.59 -0.05 22.44
N LEU A 154 3.69 0.58 22.82
CA LEU A 154 4.71 1.07 21.88
C LEU A 154 5.58 -0.07 21.34
N GLY A 155 6.28 0.22 20.25
CA GLY A 155 7.31 -0.64 19.69
C GLY A 155 6.75 -1.90 19.04
N MET A 156 5.51 -1.89 18.59
CA MET A 156 4.90 -2.99 17.82
C MET A 156 4.77 -2.56 16.36
N SER A 157 4.99 -3.48 15.42
CA SER A 157 4.72 -3.28 14.00
C SER A 157 4.37 -4.60 13.33
N ASP A 158 4.07 -4.56 12.04
CA ASP A 158 3.81 -5.73 11.20
C ASP A 158 4.90 -5.91 10.13
N TYR A 159 5.05 -7.14 9.62
CA TYR A 159 6.10 -7.44 8.66
C TYR A 159 5.92 -6.75 7.29
N HIS A 160 4.76 -6.14 7.01
CA HIS A 160 4.56 -5.39 5.77
C HIS A 160 5.16 -3.99 5.89
N ASN A 161 4.84 -3.27 6.96
CA ASN A 161 5.42 -1.96 7.25
C ASN A 161 6.93 -2.07 7.51
N ALA A 162 7.35 -3.08 8.27
CA ALA A 162 8.75 -3.28 8.63
C ALA A 162 9.67 -3.71 7.47
N LEU A 163 9.14 -4.16 6.33
CA LEU A 163 9.96 -4.58 5.19
C LEU A 163 10.92 -3.48 4.73
N LYS A 164 10.41 -2.24 4.54
CA LYS A 164 11.23 -1.09 4.12
C LYS A 164 12.02 -0.45 5.28
N LEU A 165 11.85 -0.95 6.50
CA LEU A 165 12.73 -0.68 7.64
C LEU A 165 13.95 -1.63 7.65
N GLY A 166 13.89 -2.73 6.90
CA GLY A 166 14.97 -3.72 6.78
C GLY A 166 14.65 -5.08 7.38
N TYR A 167 13.43 -5.28 7.88
CA TYR A 167 12.99 -6.59 8.38
C TYR A 167 12.94 -7.61 7.23
N ASP A 168 13.43 -8.82 7.46
CA ASP A 168 13.33 -9.92 6.50
C ASP A 168 12.07 -10.76 6.79
N PRO A 169 11.00 -10.63 5.99
CA PRO A 169 9.75 -11.36 6.23
C PRO A 169 9.87 -12.87 5.98
N GLN A 170 10.93 -13.34 5.32
CA GLN A 170 11.18 -14.77 5.12
C GLN A 170 11.77 -15.40 6.38
N GLN A 171 12.78 -14.75 6.97
CA GLN A 171 13.43 -15.22 8.20
C GLN A 171 12.70 -14.75 9.47
N LEU A 172 11.74 -13.83 9.34
CA LEU A 172 11.00 -13.22 10.45
C LEU A 172 11.93 -12.59 11.51
N CYS A 173 12.97 -11.88 11.05
CA CYS A 173 13.89 -11.17 11.92
C CYS A 173 14.50 -9.94 11.24
N TYR A 174 15.08 -9.05 12.04
CA TYR A 174 16.00 -8.06 11.51
C TYR A 174 17.33 -8.75 11.16
N PRO A 175 17.85 -8.58 9.95
CA PRO A 175 19.08 -9.21 9.52
C PRO A 175 20.30 -8.59 10.20
N SER A 176 21.35 -9.40 10.44
CA SER A 176 22.54 -9.01 11.21
C SER A 176 23.33 -7.84 10.63
N TRP A 177 23.24 -7.58 9.32
CA TRP A 177 23.89 -6.41 8.72
C TRP A 177 23.35 -5.08 9.28
N MET A 178 22.11 -5.06 9.78
CA MET A 178 21.53 -3.86 10.40
C MET A 178 22.21 -3.48 11.71
N GLU A 179 22.83 -4.42 12.42
CA GLU A 179 23.56 -4.14 13.66
C GLU A 179 24.70 -3.14 13.44
N GLN A 180 25.29 -3.14 12.24
CA GLN A 180 26.37 -2.22 11.84
C GLN A 180 25.90 -0.78 11.67
N LEU A 181 24.58 -0.54 11.53
CA LEU A 181 24.02 0.80 11.39
C LEU A 181 24.02 1.57 12.71
N LEU A 182 24.10 0.87 13.86
CA LEU A 182 24.12 1.46 15.20
C LEU A 182 22.97 2.46 15.44
N VAL A 183 21.78 2.16 14.92
CA VAL A 183 20.59 3.01 15.11
C VAL A 183 20.25 3.10 16.60
N LYS A 184 19.96 4.31 17.10
CA LYS A 184 19.67 4.50 18.53
C LYS A 184 18.20 4.22 18.88
N PRO A 185 17.20 4.66 18.10
CA PRO A 185 15.80 4.39 18.42
C PRO A 185 15.49 2.90 18.50
N ILE A 186 14.56 2.56 19.37
CA ILE A 186 14.01 1.22 19.52
C ILE A 186 13.22 0.89 18.24
N LEU A 187 13.70 -0.13 17.52
CA LEU A 187 12.97 -0.72 16.40
C LEU A 187 11.82 -1.58 16.92
N PRO A 188 10.70 -1.66 16.20
CA PRO A 188 9.53 -2.39 16.67
C PRO A 188 9.77 -3.91 16.70
N GLN A 189 9.18 -4.59 17.68
CA GLN A 189 8.89 -6.01 17.56
C GLN A 189 7.87 -6.20 16.43
N VAL A 190 8.20 -7.07 15.49
CA VAL A 190 7.41 -7.29 14.29
C VAL A 190 6.54 -8.53 14.45
N LEU A 191 5.25 -8.37 14.13
CA LEU A 191 4.23 -9.42 14.16
C LEU A 191 3.73 -9.73 12.76
N ALA A 192 3.02 -10.84 12.61
CA ALA A 192 2.22 -11.05 11.41
C ALA A 192 1.03 -10.05 11.42
N PRO A 193 0.73 -9.37 10.31
CA PRO A 193 -0.50 -8.61 10.11
C PRO A 193 -1.73 -9.38 10.60
N GLY A 194 -2.63 -8.70 11.31
CA GLY A 194 -3.80 -9.31 11.91
C GLY A 194 -3.56 -9.97 13.28
N THR A 195 -2.32 -10.20 13.71
CA THR A 195 -2.04 -10.75 15.05
C THR A 195 -2.62 -9.85 16.14
N PRO A 196 -3.39 -10.37 17.12
CA PRO A 196 -3.80 -9.64 18.32
C PRO A 196 -2.61 -8.99 19.05
N VAL A 197 -2.61 -7.67 19.19
CA VAL A 197 -1.54 -6.95 19.91
C VAL A 197 -1.94 -6.77 21.37
N ARG A 198 -3.09 -6.12 21.59
CA ARG A 198 -3.66 -5.84 22.90
C ARG A 198 -5.09 -5.30 22.77
N GLU A 199 -5.88 -5.47 23.82
CA GLU A 199 -7.15 -4.78 23.99
C GLU A 199 -7.00 -3.25 23.96
N VAL A 200 -8.05 -2.56 23.53
CA VAL A 200 -8.16 -1.09 23.67
C VAL A 200 -8.02 -0.69 25.14
N THR A 201 -7.41 0.47 25.40
CA THR A 201 -7.29 0.95 26.78
C THR A 201 -8.67 1.28 27.36
N ALA A 202 -8.81 1.25 28.69
CA ALA A 202 -10.07 1.57 29.34
C ALA A 202 -10.56 2.99 29.04
N GLU A 203 -9.63 3.95 28.90
CA GLU A 203 -9.92 5.32 28.50
C GLU A 203 -10.49 5.38 27.08
N ILE A 204 -9.83 4.72 26.13
CA ILE A 204 -10.27 4.68 24.73
C ILE A 204 -11.60 3.94 24.59
N ALA A 205 -11.79 2.82 25.28
CA ALA A 205 -13.06 2.10 25.30
C ALA A 205 -14.21 2.98 25.78
N CYS A 206 -14.00 3.71 26.88
CA CYS A 206 -15.00 4.64 27.44
C CYS A 206 -15.30 5.80 26.47
N ARG A 207 -14.25 6.46 25.99
CA ARG A 207 -14.36 7.62 25.08
C ARG A 207 -15.07 7.25 23.79
N LEU A 208 -14.64 6.18 23.15
CA LEU A 208 -15.11 5.77 21.83
C LEU A 208 -16.29 4.81 21.91
N GLY A 209 -16.87 4.52 23.08
CA GLY A 209 -18.03 3.63 23.19
C GLY A 209 -17.78 2.20 22.69
N LEU A 210 -16.53 1.73 22.72
CA LEU A 210 -16.11 0.38 22.38
C LEU A 210 -16.23 -0.53 23.61
N GLN A 211 -16.27 -1.84 23.40
CA GLN A 211 -16.13 -2.79 24.49
C GLN A 211 -14.67 -2.87 24.95
N ARG A 212 -14.45 -3.12 26.25
CA ARG A 212 -13.09 -3.23 26.81
C ARG A 212 -12.30 -4.39 26.20
N HIS A 213 -12.96 -5.50 25.89
CA HIS A 213 -12.33 -6.67 25.23
C HIS A 213 -12.14 -6.49 23.72
N CYS A 214 -12.38 -5.30 23.16
CA CYS A 214 -12.09 -5.03 21.75
C CYS A 214 -10.57 -5.04 21.55
N VAL A 215 -10.08 -5.94 20.70
CA VAL A 215 -8.64 -6.13 20.45
C VAL A 215 -8.19 -5.31 19.26
N VAL A 216 -7.04 -4.65 19.39
CA VAL A 216 -6.35 -4.04 18.27
C VAL A 216 -5.29 -4.99 17.77
N CYS A 217 -5.32 -5.27 16.47
CA CYS A 217 -4.46 -6.21 15.78
C CYS A 217 -3.30 -5.47 15.08
N ALA A 218 -2.24 -6.20 14.78
CA ALA A 218 -1.14 -5.69 13.96
C ALA A 218 -1.67 -5.27 12.58
N GLY A 219 -1.22 -4.11 12.11
CA GLY A 219 -1.74 -3.47 10.91
C GLY A 219 -1.20 -4.04 9.61
N THR A 220 -1.28 -3.21 8.57
CA THR A 220 -0.69 -3.47 7.25
C THR A 220 -0.42 -2.14 6.53
N THR A 221 -0.04 -2.20 5.25
CA THR A 221 0.02 -1.03 4.37
C THR A 221 -1.25 -0.90 3.54
N ASP A 222 -1.64 0.33 3.21
CA ASP A 222 -2.75 0.70 2.31
C ASP A 222 -2.78 -0.12 1.01
N SER A 223 -1.60 -0.31 0.43
CA SER A 223 -1.36 -1.08 -0.78
C SER A 223 -1.79 -2.54 -0.62
N ILE A 224 -1.46 -3.17 0.51
CA ILE A 224 -1.80 -4.58 0.75
C ILE A 224 -3.25 -4.71 1.22
N ALA A 225 -3.75 -3.76 2.01
CA ALA A 225 -5.16 -3.67 2.37
C ALA A 225 -6.06 -3.59 1.13
N ALA A 226 -5.70 -2.78 0.13
CA ALA A 226 -6.41 -2.74 -1.15
C ALA A 226 -6.35 -4.08 -1.91
N PHE A 227 -5.24 -4.83 -1.81
CA PHE A 227 -5.15 -6.18 -2.38
C PHE A 227 -6.12 -7.14 -1.68
N LEU A 228 -6.17 -7.13 -0.35
CA LEU A 228 -7.10 -7.94 0.44
C LEU A 228 -8.57 -7.61 0.13
N ALA A 229 -8.88 -6.35 -0.15
CA ALA A 229 -10.23 -5.92 -0.52
C ALA A 229 -10.70 -6.45 -1.89
N SER A 230 -9.76 -6.74 -2.80
CA SER A 230 -10.08 -7.18 -4.16
C SER A 230 -10.83 -8.51 -4.21
N GLY A 231 -10.62 -9.36 -3.20
CA GLY A 231 -11.14 -10.73 -3.17
C GLY A 231 -10.18 -11.78 -3.73
N ALA A 232 -8.97 -11.40 -4.13
CA ALA A 232 -7.90 -12.32 -4.50
C ALA A 232 -7.45 -13.16 -3.28
N GLN A 233 -7.37 -14.47 -3.47
CA GLN A 233 -7.07 -15.48 -2.45
C GLN A 233 -6.10 -16.56 -2.94
N GLN A 234 -6.03 -16.82 -4.24
CA GLN A 234 -5.23 -17.93 -4.78
C GLN A 234 -3.94 -17.43 -5.43
N SER A 235 -2.87 -18.22 -5.32
CA SER A 235 -1.63 -17.93 -6.05
C SER A 235 -1.90 -17.95 -7.57
N GLY A 236 -1.36 -16.97 -8.28
CA GLY A 236 -1.67 -16.68 -9.68
C GLY A 236 -2.71 -15.58 -9.86
N GLU A 237 -3.50 -15.28 -8.83
CA GLU A 237 -4.41 -14.13 -8.87
C GLU A 237 -3.64 -12.83 -8.60
N ALA A 238 -4.01 -11.78 -9.32
CA ALA A 238 -3.33 -10.51 -9.25
C ALA A 238 -4.28 -9.33 -9.12
N VAL A 239 -3.76 -8.19 -8.69
CA VAL A 239 -4.44 -6.89 -8.74
C VAL A 239 -3.59 -5.93 -9.54
N THR A 240 -4.18 -5.33 -10.58
CA THR A 240 -3.63 -4.17 -11.27
C THR A 240 -4.30 -2.92 -10.76
N SER A 241 -3.51 -1.97 -10.24
CA SER A 241 -3.99 -0.63 -9.90
C SER A 241 -3.73 0.32 -11.07
N LEU A 242 -4.81 0.74 -11.74
CA LEU A 242 -4.82 1.77 -12.79
C LEU A 242 -5.04 3.15 -12.16
N GLY A 243 -4.08 3.56 -11.33
CA GLY A 243 -4.07 4.85 -10.63
C GLY A 243 -3.37 5.95 -11.45
N SER A 244 -2.84 6.97 -10.76
CA SER A 244 -1.91 7.93 -11.38
C SER A 244 -0.73 7.20 -12.03
N THR A 245 -0.26 6.15 -11.37
CA THR A 245 0.72 5.18 -11.86
C THR A 245 0.09 3.79 -12.01
N LEU A 246 0.67 2.96 -12.86
CA LEU A 246 0.34 1.54 -13.06
C LEU A 246 1.12 0.68 -12.06
N VAL A 247 0.41 -0.05 -11.19
CA VAL A 247 1.03 -0.93 -10.18
C VAL A 247 0.48 -2.34 -10.31
N LEU A 248 1.38 -3.32 -10.40
CA LEU A 248 1.05 -4.74 -10.48
C LEU A 248 1.34 -5.42 -9.16
N LYS A 249 0.43 -6.26 -8.70
CA LYS A 249 0.62 -7.15 -7.54
C LYS A 249 0.12 -8.53 -7.88
N LEU A 250 0.99 -9.52 -7.78
CA LEU A 250 0.71 -10.92 -8.08
C LEU A 250 0.91 -11.73 -6.80
N LEU A 251 -0.12 -12.48 -6.40
CA LEU A 251 0.00 -13.44 -5.32
C LEU A 251 0.71 -14.68 -5.84
N SER A 252 1.79 -15.06 -5.17
CA SER A 252 2.71 -16.11 -5.60
C SER A 252 3.05 -17.03 -4.44
N ARG A 253 3.35 -18.30 -4.74
CA ARG A 253 3.94 -19.23 -3.75
C ARG A 253 5.42 -18.96 -3.52
N HIS A 254 6.08 -18.31 -4.46
CA HIS A 254 7.50 -18.04 -4.43
C HIS A 254 7.77 -16.55 -4.27
N ARG A 255 8.73 -16.24 -3.39
CA ARG A 255 9.29 -14.90 -3.22
C ARG A 255 10.09 -14.55 -4.48
N VAL A 256 9.82 -13.37 -5.03
CA VAL A 256 10.55 -12.81 -6.17
C VAL A 256 10.98 -11.40 -5.83
N ASP A 257 12.28 -11.21 -5.70
CA ASP A 257 12.90 -9.91 -5.46
C ASP A 257 13.98 -9.68 -6.50
N ASP A 258 13.93 -8.54 -7.20
CA ASP A 258 14.97 -8.15 -8.14
C ASP A 258 15.03 -6.62 -8.25
N ALA A 259 15.98 -6.03 -7.52
CA ALA A 259 16.16 -4.58 -7.52
C ALA A 259 16.58 -4.01 -8.88
N ARG A 260 17.12 -4.84 -9.79
CA ARG A 260 17.40 -4.40 -11.16
C ARG A 260 16.13 -3.95 -11.87
N TYR A 261 14.97 -4.50 -11.49
CA TYR A 261 13.66 -4.17 -12.05
C TYR A 261 12.72 -3.48 -11.03
N GLY A 262 13.23 -3.07 -9.87
CA GLY A 262 12.41 -2.50 -8.79
C GLY A 262 11.39 -3.47 -8.18
N ILE A 263 11.59 -4.78 -8.35
CA ILE A 263 10.67 -5.83 -7.88
C ILE A 263 11.03 -6.23 -6.45
N TYR A 264 10.01 -6.32 -5.60
CA TYR A 264 10.10 -6.86 -4.25
C TYR A 264 8.81 -7.57 -3.85
N SER A 265 8.90 -8.44 -2.84
CA SER A 265 7.81 -9.25 -2.35
C SER A 265 7.48 -8.96 -0.88
N HIS A 266 6.19 -8.74 -0.60
CA HIS A 266 5.67 -8.83 0.75
C HIS A 266 5.26 -10.26 1.06
N ARG A 267 5.54 -10.76 2.26
CA ARG A 267 4.92 -12.02 2.72
C ARG A 267 3.43 -11.80 2.94
N LEU A 268 2.58 -12.75 2.56
CA LEU A 268 1.14 -12.70 2.81
C LEU A 268 0.64 -14.12 3.11
N GLY A 269 0.39 -14.40 4.40
CA GLY A 269 0.15 -15.77 4.87
C GLY A 269 1.34 -16.68 4.55
N ASP A 270 1.06 -17.78 3.85
CA ASP A 270 2.05 -18.74 3.35
C ASP A 270 2.61 -18.38 1.96
N GLY A 271 2.13 -17.29 1.37
CA GLY A 271 2.53 -16.81 0.05
C GLY A 271 3.29 -15.48 0.07
N TRP A 272 3.44 -14.93 -1.12
CA TRP A 272 4.19 -13.73 -1.42
C TRP A 272 3.40 -12.85 -2.38
N LEU A 273 3.20 -11.59 -2.02
CA LEU A 273 2.68 -10.58 -2.90
C LEU A 273 3.86 -9.87 -3.58
N THR A 274 4.20 -10.32 -4.78
CA THR A 274 5.28 -9.75 -5.59
C THR A 274 4.73 -8.73 -6.59
N GLY A 275 5.51 -7.72 -6.93
CA GLY A 275 5.01 -6.67 -7.81
C GLY A 275 6.03 -5.63 -8.19
N GLY A 276 5.57 -4.71 -9.03
CA GLY A 276 6.33 -3.58 -9.54
C GLY A 276 5.41 -2.42 -9.88
N ALA A 277 5.97 -1.22 -10.01
CA ALA A 277 5.23 0.00 -10.29
C ALA A 277 5.89 0.77 -11.43
N SER A 278 5.17 0.91 -12.54
CA SER A 278 5.57 1.76 -13.66
C SER A 278 5.23 3.22 -13.37
N ASN A 279 5.99 4.14 -13.95
CA ASN A 279 5.69 5.57 -13.99
C ASN A 279 4.58 5.91 -15.01
N THR A 280 4.20 4.99 -15.89
CA THR A 280 3.01 5.14 -16.73
C THR A 280 1.72 5.04 -15.91
N GLY A 281 0.59 5.48 -16.46
CA GLY A 281 -0.71 5.33 -15.83
C GLY A 281 -1.67 6.48 -16.14
N GLY A 282 -2.69 6.62 -15.30
CA GLY A 282 -3.74 7.63 -15.47
C GLY A 282 -3.25 9.09 -15.36
N ALA A 283 -2.04 9.35 -14.83
CA ALA A 283 -1.44 10.67 -14.90
C ALA A 283 -1.07 11.06 -16.34
N VAL A 284 -0.57 10.11 -17.14
CA VAL A 284 -0.27 10.33 -18.56
C VAL A 284 -1.56 10.63 -19.32
N LEU A 285 -2.62 9.85 -19.08
CA LEU A 285 -3.93 10.09 -19.70
C LEU A 285 -4.49 11.47 -19.35
N ARG A 286 -4.46 11.85 -18.06
CA ARG A 286 -4.98 13.15 -17.58
C ARG A 286 -4.17 14.36 -18.02
N HIS A 287 -2.93 14.16 -18.47
CA HIS A 287 -2.13 15.23 -19.05
C HIS A 287 -2.68 15.65 -20.42
N PHE A 288 -3.29 14.73 -21.17
CA PHE A 288 -3.80 14.99 -22.52
C PHE A 288 -5.32 15.14 -22.59
N PHE A 289 -6.06 14.55 -21.64
CA PHE A 289 -7.50 14.45 -21.67
C PHE A 289 -8.11 14.68 -20.29
N THR A 290 -9.27 15.31 -20.25
CA THR A 290 -10.16 15.31 -19.08
C THR A 290 -10.82 13.94 -18.89
N ASP A 291 -11.29 13.63 -17.68
CA ASP A 291 -12.01 12.38 -17.41
C ASP A 291 -13.25 12.21 -18.31
N THR A 292 -13.93 13.31 -18.64
CA THR A 292 -15.06 13.34 -19.58
C THR A 292 -14.63 12.97 -21.00
N GLU A 293 -13.53 13.55 -21.49
CA GLU A 293 -12.99 13.21 -22.82
C GLU A 293 -12.52 11.75 -22.87
N LEU A 294 -11.86 11.24 -21.82
CA LEU A 294 -11.47 9.85 -21.72
C LEU A 294 -12.68 8.92 -21.87
N ALA A 295 -13.80 9.20 -21.19
CA ALA A 295 -15.01 8.41 -21.31
C ALA A 295 -15.61 8.44 -22.74
N ILE A 296 -15.70 9.64 -23.35
CA ILE A 296 -16.29 9.83 -24.68
C ILE A 296 -15.43 9.18 -25.78
N LEU A 297 -14.11 9.39 -25.74
CA LEU A 297 -13.19 8.87 -26.74
C LEU A 297 -13.00 7.35 -26.60
N SER A 298 -13.00 6.81 -25.37
CA SER A 298 -12.88 5.36 -25.17
C SER A 298 -14.04 4.57 -25.77
N ASN A 299 -15.25 5.14 -25.79
CA ASN A 299 -16.43 4.51 -26.41
C ASN A 299 -16.38 4.48 -27.95
N GLN A 300 -15.42 5.18 -28.56
CA GLN A 300 -15.23 5.22 -30.02
C GLN A 300 -14.11 4.28 -30.49
N ILE A 301 -13.39 3.64 -29.56
CA ILE A 301 -12.33 2.68 -29.85
C ILE A 301 -12.96 1.30 -29.98
N ASP A 302 -12.58 0.55 -31.02
CA ASP A 302 -12.83 -0.89 -31.08
C ASP A 302 -11.70 -1.64 -30.35
N PRO A 303 -11.94 -2.18 -29.14
CA PRO A 303 -10.89 -2.80 -28.34
C PRO A 303 -10.38 -4.13 -28.91
N ASN A 304 -11.08 -4.71 -29.89
CA ASN A 304 -10.68 -5.95 -30.55
C ASN A 304 -9.62 -5.71 -31.64
N GLN A 305 -9.41 -4.46 -32.06
CA GLN A 305 -8.40 -4.09 -33.03
C GLN A 305 -7.17 -3.54 -32.32
N GLU A 306 -5.99 -3.93 -32.79
CA GLU A 306 -4.74 -3.39 -32.27
C GLU A 306 -4.50 -1.97 -32.79
N SER A 307 -4.11 -1.06 -31.90
CA SER A 307 -3.55 0.21 -32.31
C SER A 307 -2.19 -0.02 -32.99
N PRO A 308 -1.93 0.55 -34.18
CA PRO A 308 -0.63 0.45 -34.85
C PRO A 308 0.46 1.30 -34.15
N LEU A 309 0.11 2.05 -33.11
CA LEU A 309 1.00 2.98 -32.42
C LEU A 309 1.83 2.24 -31.36
N ASP A 310 3.15 2.28 -31.51
CA ASP A 310 4.10 1.68 -30.57
C ASP A 310 4.52 2.66 -29.47
N TYR A 311 3.56 3.13 -28.68
CA TYR A 311 3.85 4.05 -27.58
C TYR A 311 4.41 3.35 -26.33
N TYR A 312 5.30 4.07 -25.64
CA TYR A 312 5.72 3.84 -24.26
C TYR A 312 5.34 5.09 -23.43
N PRO A 313 4.10 5.13 -22.92
CA PRO A 313 3.52 6.36 -22.38
C PRO A 313 4.13 6.78 -21.03
N LEU A 314 4.93 7.84 -21.02
CA LEU A 314 5.50 8.47 -19.82
C LEU A 314 5.33 9.99 -19.90
N LEU A 315 5.32 10.68 -18.75
CA LEU A 315 5.31 12.16 -18.69
C LEU A 315 6.71 12.78 -18.64
N GLY A 316 7.72 11.99 -18.29
CA GLY A 316 9.11 12.42 -18.17
C GLY A 316 10.04 11.23 -18.34
N VAL A 317 11.34 11.52 -18.40
CA VAL A 317 12.38 10.50 -18.57
C VAL A 317 12.39 9.57 -17.38
N GLY A 318 12.47 8.28 -17.67
CA GLY A 318 12.72 7.22 -16.73
C GLY A 318 11.47 6.43 -16.33
N ASP A 319 11.63 5.11 -16.29
CA ASP A 319 10.65 4.20 -15.72
C ASP A 319 11.29 3.30 -14.65
N ARG A 320 10.47 2.72 -13.78
CA ARG A 320 10.90 1.89 -12.65
C ARG A 320 10.57 0.41 -12.84
N PHE A 321 9.60 0.10 -13.69
CA PHE A 321 9.12 -1.26 -13.94
C PHE A 321 8.19 -1.24 -15.16
N PRO A 322 8.17 -2.27 -16.03
CA PRO A 322 9.02 -3.46 -16.03
C PRO A 322 10.43 -3.20 -16.54
N VAL A 323 10.65 -2.06 -17.19
CA VAL A 323 11.98 -1.55 -17.53
C VAL A 323 12.36 -0.52 -16.47
N ASN A 324 13.36 -0.84 -15.65
CA ASN A 324 13.89 0.08 -14.65
C ASN A 324 15.12 0.79 -15.25
N ASP A 325 14.84 1.83 -16.02
CA ASP A 325 15.85 2.62 -16.70
C ASP A 325 15.55 4.11 -16.42
N PRO A 326 16.42 4.82 -15.67
CA PRO A 326 16.23 6.23 -15.36
C PRO A 326 16.41 7.15 -16.59
N TYR A 327 16.88 6.62 -17.72
CA TYR A 327 17.09 7.34 -18.98
C TYR A 327 16.07 6.95 -20.07
N LEU A 328 15.07 6.13 -19.75
CA LEU A 328 14.06 5.71 -20.72
C LEU A 328 13.22 6.92 -21.18
N GLU A 329 13.31 7.25 -22.46
CA GLU A 329 12.57 8.37 -23.05
C GLU A 329 11.09 8.01 -23.26
N PRO A 330 10.15 8.95 -23.01
CA PRO A 330 8.76 8.78 -23.41
C PRO A 330 8.64 8.57 -24.92
N LYS A 331 7.89 7.54 -25.34
CA LYS A 331 7.60 7.29 -26.75
C LYS A 331 6.12 7.56 -27.02
N LEU A 332 5.80 8.75 -27.51
CA LEU A 332 4.44 9.23 -27.78
C LEU A 332 4.22 9.67 -29.24
N GLU A 333 5.19 9.41 -30.11
CA GLU A 333 5.17 9.79 -31.53
C GLU A 333 5.07 8.55 -32.44
N PRO A 334 4.42 8.65 -33.62
CA PRO A 334 3.77 9.86 -34.15
C PRO A 334 2.42 10.12 -33.46
N ARG A 335 2.08 11.38 -33.20
CA ARG A 335 0.73 11.76 -32.71
C ARG A 335 -0.26 11.93 -33.88
N PRO A 336 -1.25 11.03 -34.06
CA PRO A 336 -2.27 11.20 -35.10
C PRO A 336 -3.17 12.42 -34.83
N PRO A 337 -3.76 13.03 -35.87
CA PRO A 337 -4.67 14.16 -35.69
C PRO A 337 -5.98 13.75 -34.99
N GLU A 338 -6.42 12.50 -35.14
CA GLU A 338 -7.59 11.98 -34.46
C GLU A 338 -7.30 11.65 -32.99
N ALA A 339 -7.95 12.36 -32.07
CA ALA A 339 -7.81 12.17 -30.63
C ALA A 339 -8.14 10.72 -30.18
N VAL A 340 -9.10 10.06 -30.84
CA VAL A 340 -9.46 8.65 -30.58
C VAL A 340 -8.29 7.72 -30.89
N ALA A 341 -7.60 7.92 -32.01
CA ALA A 341 -6.45 7.11 -32.40
C ALA A 341 -5.27 7.32 -31.44
N PHE A 342 -5.04 8.56 -31.00
CA PHE A 342 -4.02 8.86 -30.00
C PHE A 342 -4.32 8.19 -28.66
N LEU A 343 -5.55 8.30 -28.15
CA LEU A 343 -5.97 7.62 -26.93
C LEU A 343 -5.83 6.10 -27.05
N HIS A 344 -6.23 5.51 -28.19
CA HIS A 344 -6.09 4.09 -28.44
C HIS A 344 -4.62 3.64 -28.33
N GLY A 345 -3.69 4.37 -28.96
CA GLY A 345 -2.25 4.10 -28.81
C GLY A 345 -1.75 4.16 -27.36
N LEU A 346 -2.25 5.11 -26.56
CA LEU A 346 -1.86 5.22 -25.14
C LEU A 346 -2.35 4.02 -24.32
N LEU A 347 -3.63 3.65 -24.47
CA LEU A 347 -4.22 2.51 -23.75
C LEU A 347 -3.54 1.20 -24.15
N GLU A 348 -3.24 1.04 -25.45
CA GLU A 348 -2.51 -0.11 -26.00
C GLU A 348 -1.09 -0.21 -25.41
N GLY A 349 -0.35 0.91 -25.41
CA GLY A 349 0.99 0.97 -24.83
C GLY A 349 1.02 0.61 -23.35
N MET A 350 0.06 1.13 -22.56
CA MET A 350 -0.06 0.78 -21.14
C MET A 350 -0.42 -0.69 -20.93
N ALA A 351 -1.28 -1.28 -21.76
CA ALA A 351 -1.63 -2.70 -21.69
C ALA A 351 -0.43 -3.60 -22.03
N ARG A 352 0.40 -3.23 -23.02
CA ARG A 352 1.67 -3.92 -23.30
C ARG A 352 2.63 -3.86 -22.11
N ILE A 353 2.76 -2.70 -21.46
CA ILE A 353 3.60 -2.52 -20.26
C ILE A 353 3.11 -3.42 -19.11
N GLU A 354 1.79 -3.48 -18.88
CA GLU A 354 1.19 -4.37 -17.88
C GLU A 354 1.50 -5.85 -18.18
N ALA A 355 1.29 -6.30 -19.41
CA ALA A 355 1.56 -7.67 -19.82
C ALA A 355 3.04 -8.03 -19.68
N LEU A 356 3.95 -7.15 -20.11
CA LEU A 356 5.38 -7.33 -19.93
C LEU A 356 5.76 -7.42 -18.44
N GLY A 357 5.11 -6.64 -17.59
CA GLY A 357 5.31 -6.70 -16.15
C GLY A 357 4.94 -8.04 -15.54
N TYR A 358 3.76 -8.58 -15.84
CA TYR A 358 3.39 -9.91 -15.36
C TYR A 358 4.24 -11.02 -15.98
N GLN A 359 4.64 -10.90 -17.25
CA GLN A 359 5.57 -11.84 -17.88
C GLN A 359 6.93 -11.85 -17.17
N LEU A 360 7.48 -10.67 -16.87
CA LEU A 360 8.75 -10.54 -16.14
C LEU A 360 8.67 -11.17 -14.75
N LEU A 361 7.59 -10.93 -13.99
CA LEU A 361 7.39 -11.57 -12.69
C LEU A 361 7.41 -13.10 -12.79
N GLN A 362 6.74 -13.67 -13.81
CA GLN A 362 6.70 -15.11 -14.05
C GLN A 362 8.07 -15.66 -14.48
N GLN A 363 8.81 -14.94 -15.34
CA GLN A 363 10.17 -15.31 -15.75
C GLN A 363 11.14 -15.34 -14.57
N LEU A 364 10.92 -14.50 -13.56
CA LEU A 364 11.69 -14.47 -12.33
C LEU A 364 11.23 -15.49 -11.28
N GLY A 365 10.22 -16.32 -11.59
CA GLY A 365 9.79 -17.45 -10.77
C GLY A 365 8.49 -17.24 -9.99
N ALA A 366 7.74 -16.14 -10.24
CA ALA A 366 6.43 -15.97 -9.64
C ALA A 366 5.44 -17.02 -10.17
N THR A 367 4.42 -17.37 -9.37
CA THR A 367 3.34 -18.26 -9.82
C THR A 367 2.68 -17.71 -11.09
N PRO A 368 2.39 -18.55 -12.11
CA PRO A 368 1.75 -18.11 -13.34
C PRO A 368 0.45 -17.34 -13.11
N LEU A 369 0.27 -16.26 -13.88
CA LEU A 369 -0.92 -15.41 -13.79
C LEU A 369 -2.16 -16.19 -14.24
N THR A 370 -3.22 -16.19 -13.44
CA THR A 370 -4.48 -16.88 -13.74
C THR A 370 -5.66 -15.93 -13.96
N GLN A 371 -5.67 -14.78 -13.28
CA GLN A 371 -6.69 -13.74 -13.42
C GLN A 371 -6.20 -12.43 -12.79
N VAL A 372 -6.80 -11.32 -13.21
CA VAL A 372 -6.48 -9.97 -12.72
C VAL A 372 -7.72 -9.27 -12.21
N TYR A 373 -7.69 -8.77 -10.98
CA TYR A 373 -8.64 -7.79 -10.48
C TYR A 373 -8.14 -6.37 -10.79
N THR A 374 -9.03 -5.46 -11.14
CA THR A 374 -8.63 -4.08 -11.50
C THR A 374 -9.10 -3.05 -10.48
N ALA A 375 -8.16 -2.29 -9.92
CA ALA A 375 -8.43 -1.17 -9.02
C ALA A 375 -8.03 0.17 -9.65
N GLY A 376 -8.40 1.28 -9.01
CA GLY A 376 -8.05 2.64 -9.46
C GLY A 376 -9.03 3.24 -10.48
N GLY A 377 -8.81 4.50 -10.85
CA GLY A 377 -9.72 5.25 -11.72
C GLY A 377 -9.89 4.61 -13.10
N GLY A 378 -8.83 4.00 -13.64
CA GLY A 378 -8.86 3.31 -14.93
C GLY A 378 -9.73 2.05 -14.96
N ALA A 379 -10.05 1.45 -13.80
CA ALA A 379 -10.90 0.26 -13.71
C ALA A 379 -12.32 0.49 -14.25
N LYS A 380 -12.76 1.76 -14.32
CA LYS A 380 -14.08 2.16 -14.82
C LYS A 380 -14.16 2.21 -16.35
N ASN A 381 -13.04 2.01 -17.06
CA ASN A 381 -12.97 2.08 -18.51
C ASN A 381 -13.10 0.69 -19.13
N PRO A 382 -14.29 0.29 -19.62
CA PRO A 382 -14.50 -1.06 -20.18
C PRO A 382 -13.68 -1.31 -21.44
N THR A 383 -13.46 -0.30 -22.28
CA THR A 383 -12.60 -0.39 -23.47
C THR A 383 -11.17 -0.74 -23.07
N TRP A 384 -10.63 -0.06 -22.05
CA TRP A 384 -9.27 -0.35 -21.58
C TRP A 384 -9.19 -1.74 -20.95
N THR A 385 -10.20 -2.17 -20.20
CA THR A 385 -10.30 -3.55 -19.69
C THR A 385 -10.24 -4.58 -20.81
N ALA A 386 -11.00 -4.39 -21.91
CA ALA A 386 -10.97 -5.31 -23.04
C ALA A 386 -9.61 -5.34 -23.77
N ILE A 387 -8.96 -4.18 -23.94
CA ILE A 387 -7.59 -4.11 -24.50
C ILE A 387 -6.60 -4.88 -23.63
N ARG A 388 -6.66 -4.69 -22.30
CA ARG A 388 -5.79 -5.40 -21.35
C ARG A 388 -6.02 -6.90 -21.37
N GLU A 389 -7.28 -7.34 -21.45
CA GLU A 389 -7.63 -8.77 -21.52
C GLU A 389 -7.03 -9.43 -22.77
N ARG A 390 -7.03 -8.72 -23.91
CA ARG A 390 -6.35 -9.19 -25.14
C ARG A 390 -4.84 -9.33 -24.97
N HIS A 391 -4.16 -8.46 -24.22
CA HIS A 391 -2.73 -8.59 -23.98
C HIS A 391 -2.39 -9.67 -22.94
N LEU A 392 -3.19 -9.77 -21.89
CA LEU A 392 -2.92 -10.64 -20.74
C LEU A 392 -3.36 -12.09 -20.95
N GLN A 393 -4.36 -12.32 -21.81
CA GLN A 393 -4.89 -13.65 -22.10
C GLN A 393 -5.39 -14.40 -20.84
N VAL A 394 -5.83 -13.64 -19.83
CA VAL A 394 -6.47 -14.14 -18.60
C VAL A 394 -7.68 -13.26 -18.26
N PRO A 395 -8.68 -13.78 -17.53
CA PRO A 395 -9.85 -13.00 -17.16
C PRO A 395 -9.48 -11.76 -16.35
N ILE A 396 -10.11 -10.63 -16.69
CA ILE A 396 -10.04 -9.39 -15.91
C ILE A 396 -11.38 -9.16 -15.20
N LEU A 397 -11.35 -9.16 -13.87
CA LEU A 397 -12.54 -9.08 -13.04
C LEU A 397 -12.62 -7.74 -12.28
N PRO A 398 -13.82 -7.22 -12.00
CA PRO A 398 -13.98 -6.15 -11.04
C PRO A 398 -13.63 -6.68 -9.62
N PRO A 399 -13.01 -5.84 -8.77
CA PRO A 399 -12.73 -6.22 -7.40
C PRO A 399 -14.05 -6.37 -6.64
N LYS A 400 -14.10 -7.30 -5.68
CA LYS A 400 -15.27 -7.44 -4.78
C LYS A 400 -15.51 -6.13 -4.01
N HIS A 401 -14.44 -5.53 -3.50
CA HIS A 401 -14.44 -4.21 -2.88
C HIS A 401 -13.19 -3.42 -3.28
N ALA A 402 -13.34 -2.11 -3.49
CA ALA A 402 -12.25 -1.24 -3.91
C ALA A 402 -11.54 -0.52 -2.75
N GLU A 403 -12.14 -0.51 -1.56
CA GLU A 403 -11.68 0.28 -0.42
C GLU A 403 -10.71 -0.50 0.46
N ALA A 404 -9.51 0.06 0.72
CA ALA A 404 -8.49 -0.55 1.56
C ALA A 404 -9.02 -0.84 2.98
N ALA A 405 -9.84 0.07 3.54
CA ALA A 405 -10.49 -0.13 4.84
C ALA A 405 -11.30 -1.44 4.93
N TYR A 406 -11.88 -1.93 3.82
CA TYR A 406 -12.56 -3.23 3.80
C TYR A 406 -11.58 -4.40 3.93
N GLY A 407 -10.47 -4.35 3.19
CA GLY A 407 -9.41 -5.36 3.29
C GLY A 407 -8.76 -5.39 4.67
N THR A 408 -8.62 -4.22 5.31
CA THR A 408 -8.16 -4.12 6.69
C THR A 408 -9.20 -4.67 7.69
N ALA A 409 -10.49 -4.52 7.41
CA ALA A 409 -11.54 -5.13 8.22
C ALA A 409 -11.54 -6.67 8.10
N ILE A 410 -11.25 -7.20 6.89
CA ILE A 410 -11.01 -8.64 6.69
C ILE A 410 -9.81 -9.10 7.52
N LEU A 411 -8.71 -8.36 7.49
CA LEU A 411 -7.50 -8.66 8.26
C LEU A 411 -7.79 -8.78 9.77
N ALA A 412 -8.61 -7.87 10.31
CA ALA A 412 -9.07 -7.89 11.69
C ALA A 412 -10.01 -9.07 12.00
N LEU A 413 -10.83 -9.50 11.03
CA LEU A 413 -11.78 -10.60 11.18
C LEU A 413 -11.07 -11.97 11.22
N GLU A 414 -10.19 -12.25 10.24
CA GLU A 414 -9.63 -13.58 10.01
C GLU A 414 -8.69 -14.06 11.13
N ASN A 415 -8.13 -13.15 11.93
CA ASN A 415 -7.14 -13.48 12.97
C ASN A 415 -7.67 -13.35 14.42
N TRP A 416 -8.90 -12.86 14.61
CA TRP A 416 -9.56 -12.87 15.92
C TRP A 416 -9.99 -14.29 16.33
N GLU A 417 -10.45 -15.11 15.37
CA GLU A 417 -10.94 -16.47 15.65
C GLU A 417 -9.82 -17.44 16.07
N LEU A 418 -8.58 -17.19 15.63
CA LEU A 418 -7.39 -17.97 16.02
C LEU A 418 -6.89 -17.68 17.44
N GLY A 419 -7.43 -16.65 18.11
CA GLY A 419 -7.05 -16.25 19.48
C GLY A 419 -7.92 -16.85 20.59
N ILE A 420 -8.92 -17.68 20.26
CA ILE A 420 -9.83 -18.31 21.25
C ILE A 420 -9.40 -19.74 21.61
N GLU A 421 -8.42 -20.30 20.90
CA GLU A 421 -7.80 -21.59 21.23
C GLU A 421 -6.31 -21.41 21.57
N ASN A 422 -6.01 -20.82 22.74
CA ASN A 422 -4.78 -21.06 23.50
C ASN A 422 -4.98 -20.73 24.98
#